data_AF-A0A9R0TQW5-F1
#
_entry.id   AF-A0A9R0TQW5-F1
#
_cell.length_a   1.000
_cell.length_b   1.000
_cell.length_c   1.000
_cell.angle_alpha   90.00
_cell.angle_beta   90.00
_cell.angle_gamma   90.00
#
_symmetry.space_group_name_H-M   'P 1'
#
loop_
_entity.id
_entity.type
_entity.pdbx_description
1 polymer ?
#
loop_
_entity_poly.entity_id
_entity_poly.type
_entity_poly.pdbx_seq_one_letter_code
_entity_poly.pdbx_strand_id
1 'polypeptide(L)'
;MSSVSARAPVAALRPAASASSPRFLGDSGRVGLAKSTRRDVAVQAKGSWLPGLPSPAYLDGSLAGDNGFDPLALAEDPEDLRWFVQAELVNGRWAMLGVAGMLIPEVLTKAGLLNAPEWYDAGKETYFASSSTLFVIEFILFHYVEIRRWQDIKNPGSVNQDPIFKSYSLPPHECGYPGSVFNPLNFAPTLENLQQHLADPWHNTIIQTISGQ
;
A
#
# COMPACT_ATOMS: atom_id res chain seq x y z
N MET A 1 59.26 -11.99 -34.18
CA MET A 1 59.21 -11.10 -35.36
C MET A 1 57.85 -10.42 -35.34
N SER A 2 57.62 -9.11 -35.27
CA SER A 2 58.45 -7.91 -35.08
C SER A 2 57.48 -6.79 -34.64
N SER A 3 58.02 -5.76 -34.01
CA SER A 3 57.39 -4.61 -33.33
C SER A 3 56.71 -3.54 -34.21
N VAL A 4 56.20 -2.51 -33.51
CA VAL A 4 55.96 -1.07 -33.87
C VAL A 4 54.46 -0.73 -34.07
N SER A 5 53.73 0.01 -33.20
CA SER A 5 53.88 1.32 -32.52
C SER A 5 53.65 2.56 -33.41
N ALA A 6 52.54 3.29 -33.16
CA ALA A 6 52.29 4.73 -33.37
C ALA A 6 50.76 5.00 -33.48
N ARG A 7 50.13 6.13 -33.10
CA ARG A 7 50.38 7.33 -32.26
C ARG A 7 49.08 8.17 -32.37
N ALA A 8 48.65 8.84 -31.30
CA ALA A 8 47.48 9.75 -31.29
C ALA A 8 47.78 11.11 -31.94
N PRO A 9 46.75 11.94 -32.20
CA PRO A 9 46.71 13.30 -31.60
C PRO A 9 45.30 13.65 -31.07
N VAL A 10 45.11 13.97 -29.78
CA VAL A 10 45.23 15.30 -29.13
C VAL A 10 44.60 16.44 -29.94
N ALA A 11 43.31 16.69 -29.68
CA ALA A 11 42.62 17.91 -30.10
C ALA A 11 42.79 19.01 -29.04
N ALA A 12 43.08 20.21 -29.53
CA ALA A 12 43.67 21.32 -28.81
C ALA A 12 42.69 22.13 -27.94
N LEU A 13 43.19 22.58 -26.79
CA LEU A 13 42.69 23.69 -25.99
C LEU A 13 43.03 25.05 -26.63
N ARG A 14 42.07 25.97 -26.70
CA ARG A 14 42.17 27.42 -26.34
C ARG A 14 40.87 28.16 -26.67
N PRO A 15 40.48 29.15 -25.84
CA PRO A 15 40.92 30.51 -26.17
C PRO A 15 41.47 31.29 -24.98
N ALA A 16 42.45 32.14 -25.27
CA ALA A 16 42.91 33.21 -24.40
C ALA A 16 42.51 34.54 -25.05
N ALA A 17 41.83 35.40 -24.30
CA ALA A 17 41.86 36.84 -24.50
C ALA A 17 41.50 37.51 -23.16
N SER A 18 42.48 38.19 -22.59
CA SER A 18 42.37 39.11 -21.46
C SER A 18 42.30 40.53 -22.03
N ALA A 19 41.39 41.38 -21.53
CA ALA A 19 41.68 42.77 -21.11
C ALA A 19 40.42 43.55 -20.65
N SER A 20 40.45 43.93 -19.36
CA SER A 20 40.11 45.25 -18.77
C SER A 20 38.75 45.94 -18.99
N SER A 21 37.97 46.07 -17.91
CA SER A 21 37.78 47.33 -17.14
C SER A 21 36.63 47.20 -16.12
N PRO A 22 36.76 47.68 -14.88
CA PRO A 22 35.64 47.70 -13.94
C PRO A 22 34.84 49.00 -14.12
N ARG A 23 33.53 48.90 -14.33
CA ARG A 23 32.61 50.02 -14.11
C ARG A 23 31.70 49.67 -12.95
N PHE A 24 32.03 50.27 -11.81
CA PHE A 24 31.10 50.50 -10.73
C PHE A 24 29.98 51.40 -11.26
N LEU A 25 28.76 50.86 -11.34
CA LEU A 25 27.56 51.67 -11.41
C LEU A 25 26.51 50.95 -10.56
N GLY A 26 26.11 51.62 -9.48
CA GLY A 26 25.09 51.11 -8.56
C GLY A 26 23.78 50.92 -9.30
N ASP A 27 23.20 49.74 -9.13
CA ASP A 27 21.80 49.48 -9.46
C ASP A 27 21.16 48.79 -8.26
N SER A 28 20.07 49.39 -7.80
CA SER A 28 19.23 48.91 -6.70
C SER A 28 18.40 47.72 -7.20
N GLY A 29 19.04 46.56 -7.31
CA GLY A 29 18.43 45.31 -7.73
C GLY A 29 18.01 44.46 -6.53
N ARG A 30 16.70 44.19 -6.44
CA ARG A 30 16.04 43.32 -5.46
C ARG A 30 16.81 42.01 -5.21
N VAL A 31 17.10 41.70 -3.96
CA VAL A 31 17.64 40.40 -3.53
C VAL A 31 16.61 39.31 -3.83
N GLY A 32 16.85 38.52 -4.86
CA GLY A 32 16.08 37.31 -5.14
C GLY A 32 16.35 36.29 -4.03
N LEU A 33 15.34 36.03 -3.19
CA LEU A 33 15.39 34.99 -2.19
C LEU A 33 15.47 33.64 -2.91
N ALA A 34 16.66 33.04 -2.97
CA ALA A 34 16.82 31.69 -3.47
C ALA A 34 15.97 30.76 -2.61
N LYS A 35 14.89 30.24 -3.19
CA LYS A 35 13.97 29.32 -2.52
C LYS A 35 14.73 28.03 -2.27
N SER A 36 15.27 27.89 -1.06
CA SER A 36 15.88 26.64 -0.57
C SER A 36 14.84 25.53 -0.74
N THR A 37 14.98 24.70 -1.76
CA THR A 37 14.26 23.45 -1.89
C THR A 37 14.74 22.56 -0.74
N ARG A 38 14.01 22.61 0.38
CA ARG A 38 14.09 21.56 1.39
C ARG A 38 13.63 20.29 0.68
N ARG A 39 14.56 19.41 0.35
CA ARG A 39 14.24 18.01 0.13
C ARG A 39 13.92 17.47 1.50
N ASP A 40 12.64 17.38 1.84
CA ASP A 40 12.22 16.61 2.99
C ASP A 40 12.57 15.16 2.67
N VAL A 41 13.70 14.70 3.17
CA VAL A 41 14.00 13.27 3.25
C VAL A 41 13.09 12.75 4.34
N ALA A 42 11.92 12.26 3.95
CA ALA A 42 11.11 11.44 4.83
C ALA A 42 11.91 10.16 5.12
N VAL A 43 12.68 10.19 6.21
CA VAL A 43 13.15 8.95 6.82
C VAL A 43 11.90 8.31 7.42
N GLN A 44 11.25 7.45 6.65
CA GLN A 44 10.34 6.45 7.19
C GLN A 44 11.17 5.69 8.23
N ALA A 45 10.94 5.98 9.51
CA ALA A 45 11.58 5.30 10.60
C ALA A 45 11.03 3.88 10.60
N LYS A 46 11.68 2.99 9.84
CA LYS A 46 11.38 1.57 9.79
C LYS A 46 11.36 1.03 11.22
N GLY A 47 10.22 0.49 11.64
CA GLY A 47 10.11 -0.17 12.92
C GLY A 47 11.07 -1.36 12.96
N SER A 48 11.68 -1.60 14.11
CA SER A 48 12.47 -2.81 14.34
C SER A 48 11.67 -3.70 15.28
N TRP A 49 11.33 -4.91 14.83
CA TRP A 49 10.61 -5.87 15.67
C TRP A 49 11.42 -6.27 16.91
N LEU A 50 12.75 -6.31 16.80
CA LEU A 50 13.68 -6.58 17.89
C LEU A 50 14.80 -5.52 17.88
N PRO A 51 14.77 -4.57 18.83
CA PRO A 51 15.75 -3.50 18.89
C PRO A 51 17.18 -4.04 18.96
N GLY A 52 18.01 -3.71 17.97
CA GLY A 52 19.42 -4.12 17.90
C GLY A 52 19.73 -5.21 16.86
N LEU A 53 18.74 -5.87 16.28
CA LEU A 53 18.95 -6.78 15.15
C LEU A 53 18.87 -6.02 13.82
N PRO A 54 19.81 -6.22 12.88
CA PRO A 54 19.66 -5.66 11.54
C PRO A 54 18.48 -6.31 10.83
N SER A 55 17.70 -5.52 10.09
CA SER A 55 16.68 -6.05 9.19
C SER A 55 17.32 -6.91 8.09
N PRO A 56 16.67 -8.01 7.67
CA PRO A 56 17.05 -8.72 6.45
C PRO A 56 17.13 -7.79 5.24
N ALA A 57 18.05 -8.06 4.31
CA ALA A 57 18.35 -7.19 3.17
C ALA A 57 17.23 -7.11 2.11
N TYR A 58 16.40 -8.15 2.02
CA TYR A 58 15.23 -8.20 1.12
C TYR A 58 14.01 -7.44 1.67
N LEU A 59 14.05 -7.00 2.94
CA LEU A 59 13.05 -6.14 3.56
C LEU A 59 13.58 -4.69 3.55
N ASP A 60 13.19 -3.93 2.53
CA ASP A 60 13.69 -2.59 2.24
C ASP A 60 12.88 -1.45 2.89
N GLY A 61 11.77 -1.77 3.56
CA GLY A 61 10.84 -0.79 4.14
C GLY A 61 9.80 -0.28 3.16
N SER A 62 9.74 -0.79 1.93
CA SER A 62 8.74 -0.37 0.94
C SER A 62 7.35 -0.96 1.22
N LEU A 63 7.29 -2.14 1.83
CA LEU A 63 6.05 -2.82 2.16
C LEU A 63 5.40 -2.22 3.41
N ALA A 64 4.08 -2.03 3.36
CA ALA A 64 3.31 -1.61 4.51
C ALA A 64 3.39 -2.67 5.62
N GLY A 65 3.76 -2.26 6.84
CA GLY A 65 3.95 -3.17 7.97
C GLY A 65 5.34 -3.79 8.07
N ASP A 66 6.30 -3.38 7.24
CA ASP A 66 7.68 -3.87 7.33
C ASP A 66 8.37 -3.38 8.62
N ASN A 67 8.49 -4.31 9.57
CA ASN A 67 9.25 -4.14 10.81
C ASN A 67 10.54 -4.98 10.84
N GLY A 68 10.97 -5.52 9.70
CA GLY A 68 12.14 -6.41 9.58
C GLY A 68 11.95 -7.79 10.23
N PHE A 69 10.71 -8.24 10.42
CA PHE A 69 10.39 -9.52 11.08
C PHE A 69 10.38 -10.67 10.07
N ASP A 70 11.54 -11.30 9.88
CA ASP A 70 11.63 -12.63 9.26
C ASP A 70 12.79 -13.44 9.84
N PRO A 71 12.65 -14.00 11.07
CA PRO A 71 13.71 -14.78 11.71
C PRO A 71 13.93 -16.15 11.06
N LEU A 72 12.98 -16.63 10.23
CA LEU A 72 13.04 -17.94 9.58
C LEU A 72 13.38 -17.85 8.08
N ALA A 73 13.62 -16.65 7.56
CA ALA A 73 13.90 -16.38 6.15
C ALA A 73 12.88 -17.01 5.19
N LEU A 74 11.60 -16.98 5.55
CA LEU A 74 10.54 -17.54 4.71
C LEU A 74 10.35 -16.72 3.44
N ALA A 75 10.61 -15.41 3.49
CA ALA A 75 10.38 -14.49 2.38
C ALA A 75 11.69 -14.04 1.70
N GLU A 76 12.72 -14.89 1.71
CA GLU A 76 14.00 -14.61 1.05
C GLU A 76 13.82 -14.45 -0.47
N ASP A 77 12.99 -15.31 -1.08
CA ASP A 77 12.65 -15.23 -2.49
C ASP A 77 11.54 -14.19 -2.73
N PRO A 78 11.70 -13.29 -3.73
CA PRO A 78 10.74 -12.22 -3.98
C PRO A 78 9.36 -12.72 -4.44
N GLU A 79 9.29 -13.91 -5.04
CA GLU A 79 8.01 -14.53 -5.39
C GLU A 79 7.23 -14.99 -4.15
N ASP A 80 7.93 -15.59 -3.19
CA ASP A 80 7.37 -16.03 -1.92
C ASP A 80 6.95 -14.84 -1.07
N LEU A 81 7.76 -13.78 -1.03
CA LEU A 81 7.38 -12.51 -0.40
C LEU A 81 6.07 -11.96 -0.97
N ARG A 82 5.93 -11.93 -2.29
CA ARG A 82 4.68 -11.47 -2.95
C ARG A 82 3.49 -12.36 -2.57
N TRP A 83 3.69 -13.67 -2.49
CA TRP A 83 2.63 -14.60 -2.07
C TRP A 83 2.25 -14.40 -0.60
N PHE A 84 3.22 -14.27 0.29
CA PHE A 84 2.99 -14.08 1.73
C PHE A 84 2.32 -12.75 2.05
N VAL A 85 2.63 -11.66 1.32
CA VAL A 85 1.91 -10.39 1.45
C VAL A 85 0.41 -10.58 1.15
N GLN A 86 0.07 -11.29 0.07
CA GLN A 86 -1.33 -11.55 -0.27
C GLN A 86 -2.00 -12.51 0.71
N ALA A 87 -1.26 -13.49 1.23
CA ALA A 87 -1.75 -14.41 2.25
C ALA A 87 -2.02 -13.68 3.58
N GLU A 88 -1.12 -12.81 4.02
CA GLU A 88 -1.28 -11.99 5.22
C GLU A 88 -2.51 -11.10 5.12
N LEU A 89 -2.68 -10.40 4.00
CA LEU A 89 -3.83 -9.52 3.78
C LEU A 89 -5.16 -10.26 3.92
N VAL A 90 -5.30 -11.43 3.30
CA VAL A 90 -6.56 -12.18 3.33
C VAL A 90 -6.79 -12.84 4.67
N ASN A 91 -5.77 -13.44 5.28
CA ASN A 91 -5.90 -14.01 6.63
C ASN A 91 -6.24 -12.92 7.65
N GLY A 92 -5.60 -11.75 7.58
CA GLY A 92 -5.89 -10.61 8.45
C GLY A 92 -7.32 -10.11 8.30
N ARG A 93 -7.82 -9.95 7.06
CA ARG A 93 -9.21 -9.53 6.80
C ARG A 93 -10.24 -10.53 7.35
N TRP A 94 -10.03 -11.83 7.15
CA TRP A 94 -10.89 -12.87 7.71
C TRP A 94 -10.82 -12.92 9.23
N ALA A 95 -9.63 -12.74 9.82
CA ALA A 95 -9.46 -12.70 11.27
C ALA A 95 -10.20 -11.50 11.89
N MET A 96 -10.15 -10.31 11.27
CA MET A 96 -10.92 -9.15 11.74
C MET A 96 -12.43 -9.42 11.74
N LEU A 97 -12.95 -10.00 10.67
CA LEU A 97 -14.38 -10.37 10.59
C LEU A 97 -14.75 -11.48 11.58
N GLY A 98 -13.92 -12.50 11.71
CA GLY A 98 -14.12 -13.60 12.65
C GLY A 98 -14.13 -13.13 14.11
N VAL A 99 -13.11 -12.37 14.52
CA VAL A 99 -13.01 -11.84 15.89
C VAL A 99 -14.18 -10.89 16.19
N ALA A 100 -14.55 -10.02 15.25
CA ALA A 100 -15.72 -9.15 15.42
C ALA A 100 -17.03 -9.96 15.54
N GLY A 101 -17.21 -10.96 14.68
CA GLY A 101 -18.39 -11.84 14.67
C GLY A 101 -18.48 -12.77 15.89
N MET A 102 -17.36 -13.07 16.54
CA MET A 102 -17.35 -13.85 17.79
C MET A 102 -17.64 -12.95 19.00
N LEU A 103 -16.95 -11.82 19.12
CA LEU A 103 -16.98 -11.00 20.34
C LEU A 103 -18.21 -10.08 20.43
N ILE A 104 -18.63 -9.47 19.32
CA ILE A 104 -19.74 -8.49 19.35
C ILE A 104 -21.06 -9.15 19.77
N PRO A 105 -21.47 -10.30 19.19
CA PRO A 105 -22.71 -10.96 19.60
C PRO A 105 -22.67 -11.46 21.05
N GLU A 106 -21.51 -11.93 21.52
CA GLU A 106 -21.33 -12.37 22.91
C GLU A 106 -21.52 -11.20 23.89
N VAL A 107 -20.89 -10.05 23.62
CA VAL A 107 -21.01 -8.85 24.46
C VAL A 107 -22.45 -8.33 24.46
N LEU A 108 -23.10 -8.26 23.30
CA LEU A 108 -24.49 -7.78 23.20
C LEU A 108 -25.49 -8.74 23.84
N THR A 109 -25.21 -10.05 23.81
CA THR A 109 -26.04 -11.05 24.48
C THR A 109 -25.91 -10.96 25.99
N LYS A 110 -24.68 -10.80 26.51
CA LYS A 110 -24.45 -10.57 27.95
C LYS A 110 -25.04 -9.24 28.44
N ALA A 111 -25.10 -8.23 27.57
CA ALA A 111 -25.77 -6.96 27.85
C ALA A 111 -27.31 -7.04 27.77
N GLY A 112 -27.88 -8.19 27.36
CA GLY A 112 -29.33 -8.40 27.26
C GLY A 112 -30.01 -7.73 26.08
N LEU A 113 -29.25 -7.24 25.10
CA LEU A 113 -29.80 -6.59 23.89
C LEU A 113 -30.15 -7.61 22.80
N LEU A 114 -29.44 -8.73 22.75
CA LEU A 114 -29.63 -9.81 21.78
C LEU A 114 -29.69 -11.16 22.51
N ASN A 115 -30.30 -12.15 21.87
CA ASN A 115 -30.26 -13.54 22.33
C ASN A 115 -29.58 -14.37 21.24
N ALA A 116 -28.28 -14.15 21.04
CA ALA A 116 -27.48 -14.92 20.08
C ALA A 116 -26.80 -16.10 20.80
N PRO A 117 -26.72 -17.28 20.16
CA PRO A 117 -25.94 -18.40 20.69
C PRO A 117 -24.44 -18.04 20.68
N GLU A 118 -23.68 -18.73 21.54
CA GLU A 118 -22.22 -18.64 21.53
C GLU A 118 -21.66 -19.08 20.17
N TRP A 119 -20.56 -18.47 19.73
CA TRP A 119 -20.02 -18.67 18.38
C TRP A 119 -19.67 -20.14 18.07
N TYR A 120 -19.24 -20.91 19.08
CA TYR A 120 -18.92 -22.33 18.95
C TYR A 120 -20.16 -23.24 18.96
N ASP A 121 -21.28 -22.77 19.49
CA ASP A 121 -22.55 -23.50 19.50
C ASP A 121 -23.46 -23.11 18.32
N ALA A 122 -23.18 -21.99 17.66
CA ALA A 122 -23.93 -21.52 16.49
C ALA A 122 -24.09 -22.60 15.40
N GLY A 123 -23.10 -23.47 15.18
CA GLY A 123 -23.17 -24.54 14.18
C GLY A 123 -24.20 -25.65 14.47
N LYS A 124 -24.68 -25.77 15.72
CA LYS A 124 -25.68 -26.77 16.12
C LYS A 124 -27.11 -26.26 16.00
N GLU A 125 -27.27 -24.96 15.84
CA GLU A 125 -28.59 -24.34 15.73
C GLU A 125 -29.28 -24.74 14.44
N THR A 126 -30.61 -24.78 14.49
CA THR A 126 -31.42 -25.10 13.31
C THR A 126 -31.67 -23.85 12.50
N TYR A 127 -31.12 -23.83 11.29
CA TYR A 127 -31.33 -22.76 10.32
C TYR A 127 -32.43 -23.13 9.31
N PHE A 128 -32.71 -22.22 8.38
CA PHE A 128 -33.74 -22.40 7.33
C PHE A 128 -33.41 -23.54 6.35
N ALA A 129 -32.13 -23.93 6.24
CA ALA A 129 -31.65 -24.99 5.37
C ALA A 129 -30.69 -25.92 6.12
N SER A 130 -30.45 -27.11 5.57
CA SER A 130 -29.47 -28.04 6.13
C SER A 130 -28.05 -27.47 6.02
N SER A 131 -27.20 -27.74 7.00
CA SER A 131 -25.81 -27.24 7.04
C SER A 131 -25.01 -27.67 5.80
N SER A 132 -25.28 -28.86 5.26
CA SER A 132 -24.68 -29.32 4.00
C SER A 132 -25.06 -28.45 2.81
N THR A 133 -26.30 -27.97 2.74
CA THR A 133 -26.75 -27.10 1.64
C THR A 133 -26.08 -25.73 1.73
N LEU A 134 -26.00 -25.15 2.93
CA LEU A 134 -25.31 -23.88 3.17
C LEU A 134 -23.82 -24.00 2.81
N PHE A 135 -23.17 -25.08 3.22
CA PHE A 135 -21.76 -25.36 2.90
C PHE A 135 -21.52 -25.48 1.38
N VAL A 136 -22.42 -26.12 0.63
CA VAL A 136 -22.28 -26.24 -0.83
C VAL A 136 -22.42 -24.88 -1.51
N ILE A 137 -23.39 -24.06 -1.08
CA ILE A 137 -23.57 -22.70 -1.62
C ILE A 137 -22.33 -21.85 -1.32
N GLU A 138 -21.86 -21.89 -0.08
CA GLU A 138 -20.62 -21.22 0.34
C GLU A 138 -19.45 -21.66 -0.54
N PHE A 139 -19.22 -22.96 -0.68
CA PHE A 139 -18.15 -23.50 -1.51
C PHE A 139 -18.22 -23.02 -2.96
N ILE A 140 -19.41 -23.03 -3.59
CA ILE A 140 -19.56 -22.57 -4.98
C ILE A 140 -19.22 -21.08 -5.12
N LEU A 141 -19.72 -20.24 -4.21
CA LEU A 141 -19.48 -18.79 -4.26
C LEU A 141 -18.01 -18.46 -3.99
N PHE A 142 -17.41 -19.05 -2.95
CA PHE A 142 -16.00 -18.86 -2.65
C PHE A 142 -15.12 -19.41 -3.74
N HIS A 143 -15.44 -20.57 -4.33
CA HIS A 143 -14.69 -21.13 -5.44
C HIS A 143 -14.62 -20.16 -6.62
N TYR A 144 -15.72 -19.51 -6.97
CA TYR A 144 -15.74 -18.50 -8.03
C TYR A 144 -14.88 -17.27 -7.68
N VAL A 145 -15.10 -16.68 -6.51
CA VAL A 145 -14.42 -15.44 -6.07
C VAL A 145 -12.91 -15.68 -5.90
N GLU A 146 -12.52 -16.78 -5.27
CA GLU A 146 -11.12 -17.11 -5.00
C GLU A 146 -10.36 -17.47 -6.28
N ILE A 147 -10.99 -18.14 -7.25
CA ILE A 147 -10.34 -18.38 -8.55
C ILE A 147 -10.07 -17.07 -9.28
N ARG A 148 -11.01 -16.12 -9.26
CA ARG A 148 -10.81 -14.80 -9.86
C ARG A 148 -9.69 -14.04 -9.15
N ARG A 149 -9.65 -14.06 -7.82
CA ARG A 149 -8.56 -13.48 -7.03
C ARG A 149 -7.21 -14.13 -7.35
N TRP A 150 -7.18 -15.46 -7.46
CA TRP A 150 -5.97 -16.21 -7.81
C TRP A 150 -5.45 -15.89 -9.22
N GLN A 151 -6.36 -15.70 -10.18
CA GLN A 151 -6.01 -15.23 -11.53
C GLN A 151 -5.37 -13.84 -11.50
N ASP A 152 -5.87 -12.93 -10.64
CA ASP A 152 -5.25 -11.61 -10.45
C ASP A 152 -3.85 -11.70 -9.82
N ILE A 153 -3.65 -12.55 -8.82
CA ILE A 153 -2.34 -12.74 -8.17
C ILE A 153 -1.30 -13.27 -9.17
N LYS A 154 -1.71 -14.19 -10.05
CA LYS A 154 -0.83 -14.74 -11.09
C LYS A 154 -0.55 -13.74 -12.19
N ASN A 155 -1.60 -13.12 -12.71
CA ASN A 155 -1.56 -12.19 -13.83
C ASN A 155 -2.33 -10.91 -13.45
N PRO A 156 -1.67 -9.92 -12.84
CA PRO A 156 -2.32 -8.69 -12.37
C PRO A 156 -3.09 -7.99 -13.47
N GLY A 157 -4.35 -7.62 -13.20
CA GLY A 157 -5.22 -6.91 -14.13
C GLY A 157 -5.95 -7.79 -15.15
N SER A 158 -5.73 -9.11 -15.14
CA SER A 158 -6.40 -10.04 -16.07
C SER A 158 -7.91 -10.20 -15.81
N VAL A 159 -8.36 -9.87 -14.59
CA VAL A 159 -9.74 -10.11 -14.13
C VAL A 159 -10.52 -8.84 -13.80
N ASN A 160 -10.03 -7.68 -14.26
CA ASN A 160 -10.64 -6.38 -13.93
C ASN A 160 -11.98 -6.14 -14.62
N GLN A 161 -12.29 -6.88 -15.70
CA GLN A 161 -13.56 -6.78 -16.40
C GLN A 161 -14.58 -7.78 -15.84
N ASP A 162 -15.80 -7.30 -15.58
CA ASP A 162 -16.93 -8.15 -15.25
C ASP A 162 -17.28 -9.06 -16.45
N PRO A 163 -17.39 -10.38 -16.26
CA PRO A 163 -17.67 -11.32 -17.35
C PRO A 163 -19.05 -11.14 -18.00
N ILE A 164 -20.02 -10.57 -17.29
CA ILE A 164 -21.39 -10.34 -17.76
C ILE A 164 -21.52 -8.91 -18.29
N PHE A 165 -21.06 -7.93 -17.52
CA PHE A 165 -21.20 -6.52 -17.86
C PHE A 165 -19.87 -5.89 -18.27
N LYS A 166 -19.51 -6.04 -19.55
CA LYS A 166 -18.25 -5.49 -20.12
C LYS A 166 -18.08 -3.98 -19.96
N SER A 167 -19.15 -3.25 -19.70
CA SER A 167 -19.14 -1.80 -19.44
C SER A 167 -18.59 -1.43 -18.07
N TYR A 168 -18.59 -2.35 -17.11
CA TYR A 168 -18.05 -2.14 -15.77
C TYR A 168 -16.70 -2.84 -15.67
N SER A 169 -15.65 -2.04 -15.55
CA SER A 169 -14.28 -2.51 -15.35
C SER A 169 -13.68 -1.82 -14.13
N LEU A 170 -12.93 -2.57 -13.35
CA LEU A 170 -12.07 -2.01 -12.32
C LEU A 170 -10.94 -1.20 -12.98
N PRO A 171 -10.57 -0.04 -12.42
CA PRO A 171 -9.37 0.68 -12.84
C PRO A 171 -8.12 -0.15 -12.51
N PRO A 172 -6.97 0.11 -13.17
CA PRO A 172 -5.71 -0.49 -12.78
C PRO A 172 -5.41 -0.23 -11.29
N HIS A 173 -5.12 -1.29 -10.54
CA HIS A 173 -4.90 -1.23 -9.10
C HIS A 173 -3.71 -2.09 -8.71
N GLU A 174 -3.23 -1.93 -7.47
CA GLU A 174 -2.21 -2.80 -6.89
C GLU A 174 -2.81 -4.15 -6.48
N CYS A 175 -2.01 -5.21 -6.53
CA CYS A 175 -2.46 -6.56 -6.19
C CYS A 175 -2.89 -6.60 -4.70
N GLY A 176 -4.11 -7.08 -4.42
CA GLY A 176 -4.68 -7.14 -3.08
C GLY A 176 -5.50 -5.91 -2.66
N TYR A 177 -5.51 -4.84 -3.47
CA TYR A 177 -6.26 -3.60 -3.24
C TYR A 177 -7.11 -3.20 -4.46
N PRO A 178 -8.22 -3.91 -4.73
CA PRO A 178 -8.95 -3.77 -5.99
C PRO A 178 -9.69 -2.42 -6.17
N GLY A 179 -9.95 -1.67 -5.09
CA GLY A 179 -10.56 -0.34 -5.16
C GLY A 179 -11.97 -0.33 -5.80
N SER A 180 -12.38 0.83 -6.35
CA SER A 180 -13.65 1.02 -7.06
C SER A 180 -14.87 0.45 -6.30
N VAL A 181 -15.51 -0.60 -6.81
CA VAL A 181 -16.67 -1.27 -6.17
C VAL A 181 -16.35 -1.77 -4.75
N PHE A 182 -15.11 -2.13 -4.46
CA PHE A 182 -14.65 -2.57 -3.14
C PHE A 182 -14.29 -1.42 -2.20
N ASN A 183 -14.34 -0.18 -2.68
CA ASN A 183 -14.15 1.05 -1.90
C ASN A 183 -15.24 2.08 -2.28
N PRO A 184 -16.51 1.84 -1.91
CA PRO A 184 -17.62 2.70 -2.30
C PRO A 184 -17.52 4.11 -1.67
N LEU A 185 -16.80 4.25 -0.55
CA LEU A 185 -16.58 5.52 0.13
C LEU A 185 -15.38 6.29 -0.41
N ASN A 186 -14.67 5.72 -1.39
CA ASN A 186 -13.48 6.29 -2.02
C ASN A 186 -12.45 6.81 -1.00
N PHE A 187 -12.25 6.08 0.10
CA PHE A 187 -11.18 6.41 1.04
C PHE A 187 -9.84 6.21 0.36
N ALA A 188 -8.94 7.18 0.48
CA ALA A 188 -7.63 7.03 -0.15
C ALA A 188 -6.88 5.83 0.47
N PRO A 189 -6.20 5.01 -0.35
CA PRO A 189 -5.45 3.86 0.13
C PRO A 189 -4.11 4.25 0.80
N THR A 190 -3.76 5.55 0.90
CA THR A 190 -2.48 6.03 1.44
C THR A 190 -2.61 6.66 2.83
N LEU A 191 -1.58 6.44 3.67
CA LEU A 191 -1.38 7.11 4.97
C LEU A 191 -1.30 8.64 4.86
N GLU A 192 -1.09 9.17 3.65
CA GLU A 192 -1.00 10.60 3.37
C GLU A 192 -2.25 11.38 3.82
N ASN A 193 -3.45 10.78 3.78
CA ASN A 193 -4.67 11.45 4.26
C ASN A 193 -4.84 11.43 5.77
N LEU A 194 -4.33 10.41 6.49
CA LEU A 194 -4.21 10.50 7.95
C LEU A 194 -3.18 11.57 8.31
N GLN A 195 -2.07 11.65 7.57
CA GLN A 195 -1.07 12.71 7.72
C GLN A 195 -1.66 14.10 7.43
N GLN A 196 -2.52 14.24 6.41
CA GLN A 196 -3.12 15.52 5.99
C GLN A 196 -4.28 15.94 6.90
N HIS A 197 -5.00 14.97 7.48
CA HIS A 197 -6.04 15.20 8.48
C HIS A 197 -5.45 15.48 9.89
N LEU A 198 -4.28 14.92 10.21
CA LEU A 198 -3.52 15.16 11.44
C LEU A 198 -2.54 16.34 11.34
N ALA A 199 -2.13 16.76 10.13
CA ALA A 199 -1.24 17.91 9.92
C ALA A 199 -1.90 19.22 10.33
N ASP A 200 -3.23 19.33 10.15
CA ASP A 200 -4.04 20.46 10.63
C ASP A 200 -5.35 19.97 11.29
N PRO A 201 -5.28 19.51 12.55
CA PRO A 201 -6.46 19.03 13.29
C PRO A 201 -7.55 20.10 13.45
N TRP A 202 -7.18 21.37 13.32
CA TRP A 202 -8.01 22.54 13.59
C TRP A 202 -8.67 23.14 12.35
N HIS A 203 -8.26 22.76 11.13
CA HIS A 203 -8.72 23.39 9.89
C HIS A 203 -9.19 22.40 8.81
N ASN A 204 -9.38 21.11 9.13
CA ASN A 204 -9.98 20.13 8.22
C ASN A 204 -10.92 19.21 9.01
N THR A 205 -12.15 19.64 9.23
CA THR A 205 -13.22 18.83 9.87
C THR A 205 -14.47 18.81 9.01
N ILE A 206 -15.36 17.84 9.25
CA ILE A 206 -16.66 17.65 8.56
C ILE A 206 -17.48 18.95 8.43
N ILE A 207 -17.28 19.90 9.35
CA ILE A 207 -17.95 21.20 9.40
C ILE A 207 -17.55 22.08 8.21
N GLN A 208 -16.30 22.00 7.72
CA GLN A 208 -15.82 22.84 6.62
C GLN A 208 -16.09 22.24 5.25
N THR A 209 -16.21 20.91 5.15
CA THR A 209 -16.62 20.22 3.91
C THR A 209 -18.08 20.51 3.54
N ILE A 210 -18.92 20.88 4.53
CA ILE A 210 -20.34 21.17 4.32
C ILE A 210 -20.60 22.65 3.99
N SER A 211 -19.69 23.56 4.32
CA SER A 211 -19.86 25.01 4.06
C SER A 211 -19.25 25.51 2.74
N GLY A 212 -18.87 24.59 1.84
CA GLY A 212 -18.16 24.89 0.59
C GLY A 212 -18.97 24.67 -0.70
N GLN A 213 -20.31 24.61 -0.61
CA GLN A 213 -21.22 24.80 -1.74
C GLN A 213 -22.06 26.05 -1.55
#